data_AF-A0A5J4Q8A6-F1
#
_entry.id   AF-A0A5J4Q8A6-F1
#
_cell.length_a   1.000
_cell.length_b   1.000
_cell.length_c   1.000
_cell.angle_alpha   90.00
_cell.angle_beta   90.00
_cell.angle_gamma   90.00
#
_symmetry.space_group_name_H-M   'P 1'
#
loop_
_entity.id
_entity.type
_entity.pdbx_description
1 polymer ?
#
loop_
_entity_poly.entity_id
_entity_poly.type
_entity_poly.pdbx_seq_one_letter_code
_entity_poly.pdbx_strand_id
1 'polypeptide(L)'
;MFESWFISLYNCVFTLAPIAVYGLGDQELRPGRYARLPATYALGRLGREATPKTFILWICDGLLTSLITFFLAYFMLGDTINPQDGSAHDLWFFGNAVCLAIVITVTLRLHVELNFVTWVHILFSLGSIGAWVIFLAIESTGILNSGMTGTFSILFIQSPQFWFYIILSPIVSLSVSYTIKWINRIFTPNVDAVLRER
;
A
#
# COMPACT_ATOMS: atom_id res chain seq x y z
N MET A 1 -19.63 -2.24 10.84
CA MET A 1 -18.23 -2.08 11.27
C MET A 1 -17.49 -1.00 10.48
N PHE A 2 -18.12 -0.39 9.47
CA PHE A 2 -17.82 0.92 8.87
C PHE A 2 -19.09 1.34 8.11
N GLU A 3 -19.40 2.62 7.98
CA GLU A 3 -20.51 3.10 7.13
C GLU A 3 -20.22 2.80 5.64
N SER A 4 -21.21 2.30 4.89
CA SER A 4 -21.00 1.81 3.51
C SER A 4 -20.55 2.91 2.53
N TRP A 5 -20.97 4.16 2.77
CA TRP A 5 -20.52 5.31 2.00
C TRP A 5 -19.07 5.68 2.31
N PHE A 6 -18.62 5.43 3.55
CA PHE A 6 -17.25 5.67 4.00
C PHE A 6 -16.25 4.69 3.38
N ILE A 7 -16.57 3.38 3.33
CA ILE A 7 -15.72 2.39 2.64
C ILE A 7 -15.57 2.71 1.14
N SER A 8 -16.63 3.24 0.53
CA SER A 8 -16.69 3.53 -0.90
C SER A 8 -15.87 4.77 -1.26
N LEU A 9 -15.98 5.84 -0.46
CA LEU A 9 -15.10 7.02 -0.59
C LEU A 9 -13.65 6.67 -0.30
N TYR A 10 -13.41 5.81 0.69
CA TYR A 10 -12.06 5.39 1.05
C TYR A 10 -11.33 4.71 -0.10
N ASN A 11 -11.97 3.71 -0.71
CA ASN A 11 -11.42 3.02 -1.87
C ASN A 11 -11.25 3.98 -3.07
N CYS A 12 -12.23 4.85 -3.32
CA CYS A 12 -12.24 5.72 -4.50
C CYS A 12 -11.24 6.89 -4.44
N VAL A 13 -11.03 7.50 -3.28
CA VAL A 13 -10.15 8.68 -3.19
C VAL A 13 -8.73 8.29 -2.80
N PHE A 14 -8.56 7.42 -1.81
CA PHE A 14 -7.24 7.19 -1.23
C PHE A 14 -6.44 6.10 -1.95
N THR A 15 -7.12 5.13 -2.58
CA THR A 15 -6.44 4.07 -3.34
C THR A 15 -6.50 4.27 -4.85
N LEU A 16 -7.66 4.66 -5.41
CA LEU A 16 -7.78 4.83 -6.86
C LEU A 16 -7.07 6.07 -7.40
N ALA A 17 -7.03 7.20 -6.67
CA ALA A 17 -6.34 8.40 -7.15
C ALA A 17 -4.83 8.19 -7.37
N PRO A 18 -4.05 7.66 -6.40
CA PRO A 18 -2.65 7.36 -6.65
C PRO A 18 -2.49 6.30 -7.73
N ILE A 19 -3.28 5.22 -7.73
CA ILE A 19 -3.22 4.18 -8.78
C ILE A 19 -3.47 4.76 -10.17
N ALA A 20 -4.44 5.67 -10.33
CA ALA A 20 -4.74 6.32 -11.60
C ALA A 20 -3.58 7.21 -12.05
N VAL A 21 -2.99 7.99 -11.14
CA VAL A 21 -1.82 8.81 -11.44
C VAL A 21 -0.61 7.96 -11.81
N TYR A 22 -0.39 6.84 -11.11
CA TYR A 22 0.65 5.87 -11.47
C TYR A 22 0.37 5.24 -12.84
N GLY A 23 -0.85 4.78 -13.10
CA GLY A 23 -1.21 4.16 -14.39
C GLY A 23 -1.12 5.10 -15.58
N LEU A 24 -1.39 6.41 -15.39
CA LEU A 24 -1.27 7.42 -16.45
C LEU A 24 0.15 8.00 -16.57
N GLY A 25 0.92 7.97 -15.49
CA GLY A 25 2.26 8.59 -15.42
C GLY A 25 3.43 7.63 -15.57
N ASP A 26 3.21 6.31 -15.51
CA ASP A 26 4.28 5.32 -15.66
C ASP A 26 4.69 5.21 -17.13
N GLN A 27 5.71 5.98 -17.49
CA GLN A 27 6.36 5.88 -18.80
C GLN A 27 7.49 4.87 -18.69
N GLU A 28 7.34 3.70 -19.31
CA GLU A 28 8.39 2.66 -19.29
C GLU A 28 9.73 3.13 -19.91
N LEU A 29 9.71 4.12 -20.82
CA LEU A 29 10.89 4.71 -21.44
C LEU A 29 10.69 6.22 -21.65
N ARG A 30 11.79 7.00 -21.69
CA ARG A 30 11.70 8.42 -22.10
C ARG A 30 11.23 8.52 -23.56
N PRO A 31 10.44 9.54 -23.94
CA PRO A 31 9.82 9.68 -25.27
C PRO A 31 10.78 9.50 -26.46
N GLY A 32 12.06 9.87 -26.32
CA GLY A 32 13.07 9.75 -27.36
C GLY A 32 13.68 8.35 -27.58
N ARG A 33 13.47 7.38 -26.67
CA ARG A 33 14.07 6.03 -26.75
C ARG A 33 13.16 5.01 -27.46
N TYR A 34 11.85 5.26 -27.52
CA TYR A 34 10.88 4.37 -28.17
C TYR A 34 11.13 4.17 -29.67
N ALA A 35 11.60 5.20 -30.38
CA ALA A 35 11.87 5.11 -31.82
C ALA A 35 13.09 4.23 -32.18
N ARG A 36 13.97 3.95 -31.20
CA ARG A 36 15.23 3.23 -31.44
C ARG A 36 15.16 1.72 -31.18
N LEU A 37 14.12 1.24 -30.47
CA LEU A 37 13.90 -0.19 -30.21
C LEU A 37 12.45 -0.60 -30.58
N PRO A 38 12.16 -0.91 -31.85
CA PRO A 38 10.84 -1.42 -32.23
C PRO A 38 10.52 -2.81 -31.63
N ALA A 39 11.54 -3.54 -31.16
CA ALA A 39 11.40 -4.85 -30.54
C ALA A 39 10.65 -4.83 -29.19
N THR A 40 10.77 -3.75 -28.41
CA THR A 40 10.04 -3.62 -27.13
C THR A 40 8.54 -3.43 -27.34
N TYR A 41 8.13 -2.83 -28.46
CA TYR A 41 6.72 -2.67 -28.83
C TYR A 41 6.06 -4.02 -29.22
N ALA A 42 6.82 -4.92 -29.84
CA ALA A 42 6.32 -6.25 -30.23
C ALA A 42 5.98 -7.13 -29.01
N LEU A 43 6.66 -6.94 -27.87
CA LEU A 43 6.43 -7.67 -26.62
C LEU A 43 5.06 -7.36 -26.00
N GLY A 44 4.69 -6.08 -25.97
CA GLY A 44 3.35 -5.66 -25.53
C GLY A 44 2.23 -6.22 -26.42
N ARG A 45 2.45 -6.24 -27.75
CA ARG A 45 1.48 -6.78 -28.72
C ARG A 45 1.25 -8.30 -28.59
N LEU A 46 2.26 -9.05 -28.12
CA LEU A 46 2.13 -10.49 -27.88
C LEU A 46 1.41 -10.85 -26.57
N GLY A 47 1.03 -9.85 -25.75
CA GLY A 47 0.33 -10.09 -24.48
C GLY A 47 1.18 -10.81 -23.43
N ARG A 48 2.51 -10.88 -23.61
CA ARG A 48 3.42 -11.63 -22.72
C ARG A 48 3.49 -11.02 -21.32
N GLU A 49 3.36 -9.70 -21.21
CA GLU A 49 3.37 -8.96 -19.94
C GLU A 49 2.13 -9.25 -19.06
N ALA A 50 0.97 -9.51 -19.69
CA ALA A 50 -0.33 -9.72 -19.01
C ALA A 50 -0.82 -11.18 -19.11
N THR A 51 0.06 -12.13 -18.80
CA THR A 51 -0.32 -13.56 -18.78
C THR A 51 -1.19 -13.85 -17.54
N PRO A 52 -2.22 -14.72 -17.62
CA PRO A 52 -3.05 -15.08 -16.46
C PRO A 52 -2.24 -15.66 -15.27
N LYS A 53 -1.10 -16.30 -15.55
CA LYS A 53 -0.15 -16.76 -14.52
C LYS A 53 0.40 -15.59 -13.69
N THR A 54 0.80 -14.51 -14.36
CA THR A 54 1.28 -13.29 -13.72
C THR A 54 0.18 -12.71 -12.83
N PHE A 55 -1.06 -12.63 -13.33
CA PHE A 55 -2.20 -12.16 -12.54
C PHE A 55 -2.43 -12.95 -11.25
N ILE A 56 -2.37 -14.29 -11.31
CA ILE A 56 -2.50 -15.15 -10.13
C ILE A 56 -1.36 -14.88 -9.13
N LEU A 57 -0.12 -14.71 -9.61
CA LEU A 57 1.02 -14.36 -8.74
C LEU A 57 0.81 -13.03 -8.01
N TRP A 58 0.26 -12.01 -8.69
CA TRP A 58 -0.09 -10.74 -8.06
C TRP A 58 -1.18 -10.89 -7.00
N ILE A 59 -2.20 -11.73 -7.23
CA ILE A 59 -3.23 -12.03 -6.23
C ILE A 59 -2.61 -12.71 -5.01
N CYS A 60 -1.81 -13.76 -5.20
CA CYS A 60 -1.15 -14.47 -4.10
C CYS A 60 -0.27 -13.53 -3.28
N ASP A 61 0.49 -12.65 -3.93
CA ASP A 61 1.35 -11.70 -3.25
C ASP A 61 0.55 -10.62 -2.48
N GLY A 62 -0.58 -10.16 -3.02
CA GLY A 62 -1.51 -9.29 -2.29
C GLY A 62 -2.12 -9.97 -1.06
N LEU A 63 -2.49 -11.25 -1.18
CA LEU A 63 -2.98 -12.05 -0.05
C LEU A 63 -1.91 -12.21 1.03
N LEU A 64 -0.67 -12.53 0.65
CA LEU A 64 0.45 -12.65 1.59
C LEU A 64 0.73 -11.33 2.31
N THR A 65 0.78 -10.22 1.58
CA THR A 65 0.97 -8.86 2.13
C THR A 65 -0.11 -8.54 3.18
N SER A 66 -1.37 -8.80 2.85
CA SER A 66 -2.50 -8.58 3.76
C SER A 66 -2.39 -9.45 5.01
N LEU A 67 -2.08 -10.74 4.84
CA LEU A 67 -1.93 -11.70 5.93
C LEU A 67 -0.80 -11.29 6.89
N ILE A 68 0.36 -10.93 6.35
CA ILE A 68 1.53 -10.48 7.12
C ILE A 68 1.18 -9.22 7.92
N THR A 69 0.54 -8.24 7.28
CA THR A 69 0.16 -6.98 7.93
C THR A 69 -0.82 -7.23 9.08
N PHE A 70 -1.81 -8.10 8.86
CA PHE A 70 -2.78 -8.46 9.90
C PHE A 70 -2.15 -9.19 11.08
N PHE A 71 -1.34 -10.23 10.84
CA PHE A 71 -0.68 -10.96 11.94
C PHE A 71 0.33 -10.07 12.67
N LEU A 72 1.04 -9.20 11.97
CA LEU A 72 1.96 -8.27 12.60
C LEU A 72 1.23 -7.30 13.52
N ALA A 73 0.06 -6.80 13.10
CA ALA A 73 -0.80 -6.01 13.96
C ALA A 73 -1.24 -6.82 15.19
N TYR A 74 -1.65 -8.07 14.99
CA TYR A 74 -2.09 -8.95 16.08
C TYR A 74 -0.97 -9.17 17.12
N PHE A 75 0.26 -9.43 16.69
CA PHE A 75 1.38 -9.62 17.62
C PHE A 75 1.84 -8.33 18.31
N MET A 76 1.77 -7.19 17.63
CA MET A 76 2.29 -5.91 18.16
C MET A 76 1.26 -5.11 18.96
N LEU A 77 -0.03 -5.25 18.63
CA LEU A 77 -1.13 -4.46 19.19
C LEU A 77 -2.18 -5.34 19.92
N GLY A 78 -2.12 -6.67 19.81
CA GLY A 78 -3.12 -7.57 20.40
C GLY A 78 -3.06 -7.70 21.91
N ASP A 79 -1.85 -7.69 22.49
CA ASP A 79 -1.64 -7.80 23.94
C ASP A 79 -1.49 -6.44 24.64
N THR A 80 -1.67 -5.34 23.90
CA THR A 80 -1.38 -4.01 24.42
C THR A 80 -2.59 -3.44 25.16
N ILE A 81 -2.35 -3.03 26.40
CA ILE A 81 -3.37 -2.44 27.26
C ILE A 81 -3.34 -0.93 27.07
N ASN A 82 -4.51 -0.29 26.97
CA ASN A 82 -4.60 1.15 26.79
C ASN A 82 -4.01 1.88 28.02
N PRO A 83 -2.98 2.73 27.87
CA PRO A 83 -2.27 3.33 29.01
C PRO A 83 -3.12 4.22 29.93
N GLN A 84 -4.28 4.70 29.46
CA GLN A 84 -5.15 5.59 30.25
C GLN A 84 -6.21 4.86 31.07
N ASP A 85 -6.85 3.84 30.49
CA ASP A 85 -8.02 3.19 31.11
C ASP A 85 -7.74 1.76 31.60
N GLY A 86 -6.57 1.18 31.29
CA GLY A 86 -6.27 -0.21 31.63
C GLY A 86 -7.16 -1.22 30.89
N SER A 87 -7.98 -0.75 29.94
CA SER A 87 -8.86 -1.55 29.10
C SER A 87 -8.12 -2.09 27.89
N ALA A 88 -8.57 -3.24 27.39
CA ALA A 88 -8.11 -3.77 26.11
C ALA A 88 -8.42 -2.76 24.99
N HIS A 89 -7.51 -2.62 24.03
CA HIS A 89 -7.75 -1.76 22.87
C HIS A 89 -9.02 -2.19 22.13
N ASP A 90 -9.84 -1.19 21.78
CA ASP A 90 -11.10 -1.43 21.09
C ASP A 90 -10.86 -1.98 19.67
N LEU A 91 -11.82 -2.74 19.14
CA LEU A 91 -11.74 -3.33 17.80
C LEU A 91 -11.54 -2.25 16.71
N TRP A 92 -12.08 -1.06 16.96
CA TRP A 92 -11.89 0.12 16.12
C TRP A 92 -10.43 0.60 16.07
N PHE A 93 -9.72 0.57 17.20
CA PHE A 93 -8.30 0.92 17.23
C PHE A 93 -7.49 -0.02 16.33
N PHE A 94 -7.72 -1.33 16.50
CA PHE A 94 -7.02 -2.35 15.72
C PHE A 94 -7.32 -2.21 14.21
N GLY A 95 -8.59 -2.04 13.85
CA GLY A 95 -9.01 -1.88 12.45
C GLY A 95 -8.38 -0.66 11.78
N ASN A 96 -8.38 0.50 12.46
CA ASN A 96 -7.80 1.73 11.90
C ASN A 96 -6.27 1.64 11.76
N ALA A 97 -5.59 0.98 12.71
CA ALA A 97 -4.15 0.74 12.61
C ALA A 97 -3.80 -0.15 11.40
N VAL A 98 -4.52 -1.26 11.21
CA VAL A 98 -4.32 -2.15 10.06
C VAL A 98 -4.60 -1.42 8.75
N CYS A 99 -5.70 -0.68 8.64
CA CYS A 99 -6.02 0.08 7.43
C CYS A 99 -4.92 1.08 7.06
N LEU A 100 -4.44 1.87 8.02
CA LEU A 100 -3.38 2.85 7.78
C LEU A 100 -2.07 2.18 7.33
N ALA A 101 -1.68 1.08 7.97
CA ALA A 101 -0.49 0.32 7.60
C ALA A 101 -0.59 -0.24 6.17
N ILE A 102 -1.77 -0.71 5.76
CA ILE A 102 -2.01 -1.18 4.38
C ILE A 102 -1.87 -0.03 3.38
N VAL A 103 -2.46 1.13 3.64
CA VAL A 103 -2.36 2.31 2.75
C VAL A 103 -0.90 2.70 2.53
N ILE A 104 -0.12 2.77 3.62
CA ILE A 104 1.31 3.09 3.57
C ILE A 104 2.07 2.02 2.78
N THR A 105 1.80 0.74 3.05
CA THR A 105 2.47 -0.39 2.39
C THR A 105 2.21 -0.39 0.88
N VAL A 106 0.95 -0.22 0.46
CA VAL A 106 0.58 -0.17 -0.96
C VAL A 106 1.19 1.05 -1.64
N THR A 107 1.15 2.22 -0.99
CA THR A 107 1.75 3.44 -1.52
C THR A 107 3.26 3.29 -1.71
N LEU A 108 3.96 2.72 -0.73
CA LEU A 108 5.41 2.50 -0.83
C LEU A 108 5.74 1.45 -1.89
N ARG A 109 4.95 0.37 -1.98
CA ARG A 109 5.07 -0.64 -3.03
C ARG A 109 4.98 -0.03 -4.43
N LEU A 110 4.02 0.87 -4.65
CA LEU A 110 3.86 1.57 -5.92
C LEU A 110 5.08 2.41 -6.27
N HIS A 111 5.66 3.13 -5.30
CA HIS A 111 6.88 3.92 -5.54
C HIS A 111 8.08 3.08 -5.94
N VAL A 112 8.23 1.88 -5.37
CA VAL A 112 9.37 1.01 -5.67
C VAL A 112 9.19 0.29 -7.01
N GLU A 113 7.96 0.02 -7.44
CA GLU A 113 7.71 -0.57 -8.76
C GLU A 113 7.91 0.44 -9.91
N LEU A 114 7.85 1.74 -9.63
CA LEU A 114 8.03 2.76 -10.65
C LEU A 114 9.45 2.84 -11.19
N ASN A 115 9.54 2.98 -12.51
CA ASN A 115 10.81 3.26 -13.19
C ASN A 115 11.19 4.75 -13.09
N PHE A 116 10.20 5.65 -13.07
CA PHE A 116 10.40 7.09 -12.97
C PHE A 116 9.46 7.71 -11.93
N VAL A 117 10.02 8.25 -10.85
CA VAL A 117 9.27 9.01 -9.86
C VAL A 117 9.23 10.48 -10.27
N THR A 118 8.03 11.02 -10.39
CA THR A 118 7.77 12.44 -10.65
C THR A 118 7.30 13.10 -9.36
N TRP A 119 7.42 14.43 -9.26
CA TRP A 119 6.92 15.15 -8.09
C TRP A 119 5.40 14.99 -7.93
N VAL A 120 4.66 14.81 -9.03
CA VAL A 120 3.21 14.56 -8.99
C VAL A 120 2.89 13.25 -8.27
N HIS A 121 3.67 12.19 -8.49
CA HIS A 121 3.50 10.92 -7.77
C HIS A 121 3.69 11.09 -6.26
N ILE A 122 4.74 11.83 -5.86
CA ILE A 122 5.02 12.10 -4.44
C ILE A 122 3.90 12.95 -3.83
N LEU A 123 3.44 13.99 -4.52
CA LEU A 123 2.37 14.87 -4.03
C LEU A 123 1.06 14.10 -3.80
N PHE A 124 0.63 13.28 -4.76
CA PHE A 124 -0.59 12.49 -4.62
C PHE A 124 -0.47 11.42 -3.54
N SER A 125 0.70 10.82 -3.38
CA SER A 125 0.93 9.83 -2.33
C SER A 125 0.87 10.44 -0.93
N LEU A 126 1.54 11.57 -0.71
CA LEU A 126 1.51 12.30 0.55
C LEU A 126 0.11 12.87 0.81
N GLY A 127 -0.57 13.33 -0.24
CA GLY A 127 -1.95 13.77 -0.17
C GLY A 127 -2.90 12.66 0.30
N SER A 128 -2.71 11.42 -0.19
CA SER A 128 -3.51 10.27 0.25
C SER A 128 -3.29 9.94 1.73
N ILE A 129 -2.03 9.87 2.17
CA ILE A 129 -1.69 9.63 3.58
C ILE A 129 -2.21 10.75 4.48
N GLY A 130 -1.99 12.01 4.09
CA GLY A 130 -2.45 13.18 4.85
C GLY A 130 -3.97 13.24 4.94
N ALA A 131 -4.68 12.94 3.86
CA ALA A 131 -6.13 12.94 3.85
C ALA A 131 -6.71 11.83 4.76
N TRP A 132 -6.05 10.67 4.86
CA TRP A 132 -6.42 9.62 5.83
C TRP A 132 -6.25 10.08 7.29
N VAL A 133 -5.16 10.77 7.61
CA VAL A 133 -4.92 11.32 8.96
C VAL A 133 -5.96 12.38 9.32
N ILE A 134 -6.27 13.28 8.38
CA ILE A 134 -7.33 14.29 8.55
C ILE A 134 -8.69 13.62 8.76
N PHE A 135 -8.97 12.58 7.98
CA PHE A 135 -10.21 11.81 8.10
C PHE A 135 -10.35 11.18 9.51
N LEU A 136 -9.31 10.51 10.01
CA LEU A 136 -9.32 9.95 11.38
C LEU A 136 -9.51 11.03 12.44
N ALA A 137 -8.93 12.22 12.25
CA ALA A 137 -9.14 13.33 13.16
C ALA A 137 -10.60 13.79 13.19
N ILE A 138 -11.27 13.85 12.03
CA ILE A 138 -12.70 14.22 11.93
C ILE A 138 -13.58 13.17 12.60
N GLU A 139 -13.38 11.87 12.33
CA GLU A 139 -14.12 10.79 13.00
C GLU A 139 -13.97 10.84 14.52
N SER A 140 -12.76 11.12 15.00
CA SER A 140 -12.46 11.20 16.43
C SER A 140 -13.19 12.34 17.14
N THR A 141 -13.68 13.36 16.43
CA THR A 141 -14.49 14.44 17.02
C THR A 141 -15.94 14.03 17.31
N GLY A 142 -16.37 12.84 16.85
CA GLY A 142 -17.70 12.30 17.12
C GLY A 142 -18.82 12.91 16.28
N ILE A 143 -18.51 13.80 15.32
CA ILE A 143 -19.49 14.44 14.42
C ILE A 143 -20.30 13.39 13.64
N LEU A 144 -19.71 12.23 13.33
CA LEU A 144 -20.32 11.16 12.55
C LEU A 144 -20.96 10.05 13.40
N ASN A 145 -21.04 10.23 14.73
CA ASN A 145 -21.75 9.34 15.67
C ASN A 145 -21.35 7.85 15.55
N SER A 146 -20.09 7.59 15.22
CA SER A 146 -19.56 6.25 14.90
C SER A 146 -19.09 5.44 16.12
N GLY A 147 -19.25 5.96 17.35
CA GLY A 147 -18.70 5.34 18.56
C GLY A 147 -17.16 5.38 18.65
N MET A 148 -16.50 6.04 17.70
CA MET A 148 -15.04 6.14 17.58
C MET A 148 -14.45 7.40 18.26
N THR A 149 -15.17 8.01 19.19
CA THR A 149 -14.75 9.23 19.90
C THR A 149 -13.42 9.01 20.63
N GLY A 150 -12.42 9.83 20.30
CA GLY A 150 -11.09 9.80 20.95
C GLY A 150 -10.07 8.81 20.34
N THR A 151 -10.45 8.00 19.35
CA THR A 151 -9.57 6.99 18.74
C THR A 151 -8.28 7.59 18.16
N PHE A 152 -8.34 8.80 17.60
CA PHE A 152 -7.17 9.49 17.04
C PHE A 152 -6.12 9.82 18.09
N SER A 153 -6.55 10.35 19.24
CA SER A 153 -5.64 10.71 20.34
C SER A 153 -4.99 9.46 20.94
N ILE A 154 -5.74 8.36 21.06
CA ILE A 154 -5.20 7.09 21.57
C ILE A 154 -4.16 6.50 20.61
N LEU A 155 -4.46 6.48 19.30
CA LEU A 155 -3.55 5.99 18.27
C LEU A 155 -2.25 6.80 18.19
N PHE A 156 -2.35 8.10 17.91
CA PHE A 156 -1.18 8.90 17.54
C PHE A 156 -0.38 9.41 18.74
N ILE A 157 -1.02 9.67 19.87
CA ILE A 157 -0.39 10.34 21.02
C ILE A 157 -0.04 9.34 22.13
N GLN A 158 -0.89 8.33 22.35
CA GLN A 158 -0.78 7.50 23.56
C GLN A 158 -0.09 6.15 23.33
N SER A 159 0.01 5.67 22.09
CA SER A 159 0.59 4.36 21.79
C SER A 159 1.91 4.44 20.99
N PRO A 160 3.09 4.37 21.64
CA PRO A 160 4.38 4.30 20.94
C PRO A 160 4.49 3.05 20.04
N GLN A 161 3.88 1.94 20.45
CA GLN A 161 3.86 0.67 19.72
C GLN A 161 3.20 0.80 18.34
N PHE A 162 2.21 1.69 18.20
CA PHE A 162 1.58 1.98 16.91
C PHE A 162 2.55 2.59 15.91
N TRP A 163 3.42 3.51 16.33
CA TRP A 163 4.44 4.10 15.47
C TRP A 163 5.48 3.07 15.01
N PHE A 164 5.90 2.19 15.92
CA PHE A 164 6.77 1.07 15.57
C PHE A 164 6.09 0.12 14.57
N TYR A 165 4.82 -0.22 14.79
CA TYR A 165 4.05 -1.08 13.89
C TYR A 165 3.91 -0.45 12.49
N ILE A 166 3.58 0.84 12.40
CA ILE A 166 3.44 1.56 11.12
C ILE A 166 4.72 1.56 10.29
N ILE A 167 5.88 1.67 10.94
CA ILE A 167 7.18 1.66 10.26
C ILE A 167 7.58 0.23 9.89
N LEU A 168 7.37 -0.72 10.81
CA LEU A 168 7.80 -2.10 10.64
C LEU A 168 6.97 -2.86 9.60
N SER A 169 5.65 -2.64 9.59
CA SER A 169 4.71 -3.31 8.68
C SER A 169 5.10 -3.23 7.20
N PRO A 170 5.31 -2.04 6.61
CA PRO A 170 5.69 -1.93 5.21
C PRO A 170 7.06 -2.56 4.95
N ILE A 171 8.02 -2.44 5.88
CA ILE A 171 9.37 -3.02 5.71
C ILE A 171 9.29 -4.54 5.60
N VAL A 172 8.59 -5.18 6.55
CA VAL A 172 8.45 -6.64 6.57
C VAL A 172 7.67 -7.12 5.34
N SER A 173 6.52 -6.50 5.06
CA SER A 173 5.68 -6.91 3.93
C SER A 173 6.41 -6.76 2.59
N LEU A 174 7.11 -5.64 2.36
CA LEU A 174 7.84 -5.42 1.12
C LEU A 174 9.01 -6.38 0.98
N SER A 175 9.75 -6.64 2.07
CA SER A 175 10.91 -7.55 2.02
C SER A 175 10.54 -8.96 1.52
N VAL A 176 9.39 -9.48 1.97
CA VAL A 176 8.88 -10.79 1.55
C VAL A 176 8.50 -10.76 0.07
N SER A 177 7.70 -9.79 -0.35
CA SER A 177 7.28 -9.64 -1.75
C SER A 177 8.48 -9.48 -2.69
N TYR A 178 9.48 -8.68 -2.32
CA TYR A 178 10.69 -8.50 -3.13
C TYR A 178 11.55 -9.76 -3.19
N THR A 179 11.65 -10.50 -2.09
CA THR A 179 12.39 -11.76 -2.07
C THR A 179 11.73 -12.78 -3.00
N ILE A 180 10.40 -12.89 -2.99
CA ILE A 180 9.65 -13.76 -3.91
C ILE A 180 9.88 -13.32 -5.37
N LYS A 181 9.78 -12.02 -5.66
CA LYS A 181 10.07 -11.48 -7.01
C LYS A 181 11.50 -11.77 -7.45
N TRP A 182 12.48 -11.59 -6.57
CA TRP A 182 13.90 -11.83 -6.84
C TRP A 182 14.19 -13.30 -7.12
N ILE A 183 13.63 -14.21 -6.30
CA ILE A 183 13.70 -15.67 -6.52
C ILE A 183 13.11 -16.02 -7.89
N ASN A 184 11.91 -15.54 -8.21
CA ASN A 184 11.28 -15.79 -9.49
C ASN A 184 12.12 -15.26 -10.67
N ARG A 185 12.76 -14.10 -10.52
CA ARG A 185 13.65 -13.54 -11.55
C ARG A 185 14.89 -14.40 -11.80
N ILE A 186 15.42 -15.07 -10.78
CA ILE A 186 16.58 -15.97 -10.90
C ILE A 186 16.21 -17.28 -11.60
N PHE A 187 15.10 -17.91 -11.19
CA PHE A 187 14.69 -19.21 -11.72
C PHE A 187 14.06 -19.12 -13.12
N THR A 188 13.43 -17.99 -13.44
CA THR A 188 12.92 -17.70 -14.79
C THR A 188 13.48 -16.36 -15.28
N PRO A 189 14.74 -16.34 -15.79
CA PRO A 189 15.29 -15.12 -16.35
C PRO A 189 14.49 -14.75 -17.62
N ASN A 190 13.64 -13.73 -17.52
CA ASN A 190 13.01 -13.13 -18.69
C ASN A 190 14.12 -12.46 -19.52
N VAL A 191 14.40 -13.03 -20.69
CA VAL A 191 15.38 -12.52 -21.67
C VAL A 191 15.09 -11.06 -22.06
N ASP A 192 13.82 -10.66 -21.93
CA ASP A 192 13.29 -9.33 -22.23
C ASP A 192 13.73 -8.25 -21.21
N ALA A 193 13.99 -8.63 -19.95
CA ALA A 193 14.47 -7.69 -18.92
C ALA A 193 15.92 -7.26 -19.19
N VAL A 194 16.74 -8.16 -19.73
CA VAL A 194 18.15 -7.89 -20.08
C VAL A 194 18.27 -6.94 -21.28
N LEU A 195 17.28 -6.94 -22.19
CA LEU A 195 17.22 -6.01 -23.34
C LEU A 195 16.76 -4.60 -22.94
N ARG A 196 16.01 -4.44 -21.84
CA ARG A 196 15.59 -3.13 -21.31
C ARG A 196 16.69 -2.44 -20.48
N GLU A 197 17.60 -3.21 -19.87
CA GLU A 197 18.73 -2.69 -19.07
C GLU A 197 19.94 -2.23 -19.92
N ARG A 198 19.99 -2.55 -21.22
CA ARG A 198 20.99 -2.03 -22.18
C ARG A 198 20.51 -0.79 -22.94
#